data_AF-A0A832HV46-F1
#
_entry.id   AF-A0A832HV46-F1
#
_cell.length_a   1.000
_cell.length_b   1.000
_cell.length_c   1.000
_cell.angle_alpha   90.00
_cell.angle_beta   90.00
_cell.angle_gamma   90.00
#
_symmetry.space_group_name_H-M   'P 1'
#
loop_
_entity.id
_entity.type
_entity.pdbx_description
1 polymer ?
#
loop_
_entity_poly.entity_id
_entity_poly.type
_entity_poly.pdbx_seq_one_letter_code
_entity_poly.pdbx_strand_id
1 'polypeptide(L)'
;MHGLECDEGSEQFLMEELGRAFPNIHSHLVAPGLLCSDFTFPPESPPLLAFCRQFLPAAEECRAKTISAWSELLFETIRLRFPENQPWMLHVTPKFSVGRAGQNRCRLILDALDERLARHHRQLRRQWQRQPAPFSPQHSIAQLLLLEPERGLLSIAPSPVPHQLRSLIWPFPNGVIPQARDLAAPCRAFAKLIEAETRMGRSIAANETCVDLGASPGSWSYVALQRGANVTAVDRAPLRD
;
A
#
# COMPACT_ATOMS: atom_id res chain seq x y z
N MET A 1 -2.82 5.77 -17.73
CA MET A 1 -3.92 5.71 -16.74
C MET A 1 -3.34 5.39 -15.36
N HIS A 2 -4.08 5.64 -14.30
CA HIS A 2 -3.74 5.31 -12.92
C HIS A 2 -4.68 4.23 -12.42
N GLY A 3 -4.16 3.24 -11.69
CA GLY A 3 -4.98 2.28 -10.96
C GLY A 3 -5.19 2.74 -9.52
N LEU A 4 -6.40 2.56 -8.99
CA LEU A 4 -6.75 2.92 -7.62
C LEU A 4 -7.47 1.75 -6.97
N GLU A 5 -6.84 1.13 -5.98
CA GLU A 5 -7.48 0.12 -5.15
C GLU A 5 -8.27 0.77 -4.01
N CYS A 6 -9.45 0.24 -3.72
CA CYS A 6 -10.26 0.57 -2.55
C CYS A 6 -10.73 -0.71 -1.87
N ASP A 7 -11.40 -0.57 -0.72
CA ASP A 7 -12.15 -1.68 -0.14
C ASP A 7 -13.36 -2.01 -1.03
N GLU A 8 -13.63 -3.30 -1.22
CA GLU A 8 -14.80 -3.75 -1.98
C GLU A 8 -16.09 -3.18 -1.34
N GLY A 9 -16.95 -2.60 -2.17
CA GLY A 9 -18.15 -1.87 -1.73
C GLY A 9 -17.92 -0.36 -1.51
N SER A 10 -16.68 0.12 -1.59
CA SER A 10 -16.35 1.55 -1.45
C SER A 10 -16.08 2.25 -2.80
N GLU A 11 -16.30 1.57 -3.91
CA GLU A 11 -15.99 2.05 -5.26
C GLU A 11 -16.74 3.34 -5.59
N GLN A 12 -18.02 3.43 -5.20
CA GLN A 12 -18.82 4.63 -5.41
C GLN A 12 -18.25 5.83 -4.66
N PHE A 13 -17.84 5.65 -3.40
CA PHE A 13 -17.25 6.74 -2.62
C PHE A 13 -15.93 7.22 -3.21
N LEU A 14 -15.09 6.30 -3.71
CA LEU A 14 -13.87 6.67 -4.41
C LEU A 14 -14.16 7.38 -5.75
N MET A 15 -15.16 6.95 -6.52
CA MET A 15 -15.57 7.63 -7.75
C MET A 15 -16.06 9.06 -7.47
N GLU A 16 -16.88 9.26 -6.43
CA GLU A 16 -17.34 10.58 -6.00
C GLU A 16 -16.19 11.46 -5.49
N GLU A 17 -15.26 10.89 -4.75
CA GLU A 17 -14.05 11.58 -4.28
C GLU A 17 -13.18 12.05 -5.44
N LEU A 18 -12.95 11.18 -6.43
CA LEU A 18 -12.25 11.50 -7.67
C LEU A 18 -12.97 12.61 -8.45
N GLY A 19 -14.30 12.53 -8.59
CA GLY A 19 -15.08 13.56 -9.29
C GLY A 19 -15.05 14.93 -8.61
N ARG A 20 -14.93 14.97 -7.27
CA ARG A 20 -14.72 16.23 -6.52
C ARG A 20 -13.30 16.77 -6.68
N ALA A 21 -12.29 15.90 -6.64
CA ALA A 21 -10.89 16.29 -6.74
C ALA A 21 -10.49 16.72 -8.17
N PHE A 22 -11.08 16.07 -9.18
CA PHE A 22 -10.74 16.26 -10.59
C PHE A 22 -12.01 16.30 -11.46
N PRO A 23 -12.54 17.50 -11.75
CA PRO A 23 -13.68 17.63 -12.66
C PRO A 23 -13.36 17.10 -14.07
N ASN A 24 -14.33 16.46 -14.72
CA ASN A 24 -14.27 15.98 -16.12
C ASN A 24 -13.26 14.85 -16.41
N ILE A 25 -12.87 14.06 -15.41
CA ILE A 25 -12.03 12.87 -15.63
C ILE A 25 -12.87 11.65 -15.99
N HIS A 26 -12.26 10.72 -16.72
CA HIS A 26 -12.89 9.43 -16.96
C HIS A 26 -12.39 8.43 -15.92
N SER A 27 -13.32 7.89 -15.13
CA SER A 27 -13.04 6.81 -14.18
C SER A 27 -13.98 5.64 -14.45
N HIS A 28 -13.44 4.43 -14.42
CA HIS A 28 -14.25 3.22 -14.61
C HIS A 28 -13.75 2.08 -13.73
N LEU A 29 -14.67 1.18 -13.39
CA LEU A 29 -14.40 -0.03 -12.64
C LEU A 29 -13.75 -1.08 -13.54
N VAL A 30 -12.62 -1.62 -13.11
CA VAL A 30 -11.89 -2.69 -13.82
C VAL A 30 -12.10 -4.05 -13.16
N ALA A 31 -12.19 -4.06 -11.84
CA ALA A 31 -12.51 -5.22 -11.02
C ALA A 31 -13.10 -4.74 -9.67
N PRO A 32 -13.75 -5.59 -8.86
CA PRO A 32 -14.15 -5.23 -7.50
C PRO A 32 -13.00 -4.59 -6.71
N GLY A 33 -13.26 -3.45 -6.08
CA GLY A 33 -12.27 -2.66 -5.36
C GLY A 33 -11.11 -2.13 -6.22
N LEU A 34 -11.25 -1.99 -7.55
CA LEU A 34 -10.23 -1.44 -8.44
C LEU A 34 -10.84 -0.55 -9.54
N LEU A 35 -10.52 0.74 -9.47
CA LEU A 35 -10.83 1.71 -10.50
C LEU A 35 -9.59 2.02 -11.34
N CYS A 36 -9.82 2.43 -12.58
CA CYS A 36 -8.81 3.10 -13.38
C CYS A 36 -9.30 4.47 -13.82
N SER A 37 -8.39 5.45 -13.78
CA SER A 37 -8.68 6.83 -14.18
C SER A 37 -7.49 7.50 -14.87
N ASP A 38 -7.77 8.54 -15.66
CA ASP A 38 -6.79 9.28 -16.47
C ASP A 38 -6.49 10.69 -15.94
N PHE A 39 -6.89 10.99 -14.70
CA PHE A 39 -6.60 12.28 -14.06
C PHE A 39 -5.09 12.57 -13.98
N THR A 40 -4.75 13.84 -14.01
CA THR A 40 -3.38 14.32 -13.84
C THR A 40 -3.30 15.24 -12.63
N PHE A 41 -2.13 15.28 -12.01
CA PHE A 41 -1.89 16.14 -10.86
C PHE A 41 -0.40 16.49 -10.77
N PRO A 42 -0.05 17.68 -10.24
CA PRO A 42 1.33 18.04 -9.95
C PRO A 42 1.91 17.11 -8.86
N PRO A 43 3.11 16.52 -9.04
CA PRO A 43 3.73 15.65 -8.03
C PRO A 43 3.94 16.31 -6.67
N GLU A 44 4.11 17.62 -6.63
CA GLU A 44 4.27 18.44 -5.42
C GLU A 44 2.98 18.63 -4.62
N SER A 45 1.82 18.37 -5.23
CA SER A 45 0.51 18.50 -4.58
C SER A 45 -0.37 17.28 -4.93
N PRO A 46 -0.03 16.09 -4.42
CA PRO A 46 -0.80 14.89 -4.66
C PRO A 46 -2.23 15.02 -4.08
N PRO A 47 -3.24 14.40 -4.71
CA PRO A 47 -4.58 14.44 -4.16
C PRO A 47 -4.65 13.69 -2.82
N LEU A 48 -5.58 14.13 -1.97
CA LEU A 48 -5.95 13.39 -0.77
C LEU A 48 -7.17 12.54 -1.11
N LEU A 49 -6.97 11.22 -1.17
CA LEU A 49 -8.02 10.27 -1.52
C LEU A 49 -8.23 9.31 -0.33
N ALA A 50 -9.23 9.57 0.50
CA ALA A 50 -9.53 8.79 1.69
C ALA A 50 -10.00 7.36 1.36
N PHE A 51 -10.69 7.16 0.23
CA PHE A 51 -11.17 5.84 -0.18
C PHE A 51 -10.16 5.08 -1.05
N CYS A 52 -9.06 5.71 -1.43
CA CYS A 52 -7.96 5.04 -2.12
C CYS A 52 -7.04 4.35 -1.10
N ARG A 53 -7.09 3.02 -1.09
CA ARG A 53 -6.24 2.20 -0.23
C ARG A 53 -4.85 2.02 -0.81
N GLN A 54 -4.71 1.91 -2.14
CA GLN A 54 -3.42 1.83 -2.82
C GLN A 54 -3.47 2.45 -4.20
N PHE A 55 -2.47 3.27 -4.51
CA PHE A 55 -2.33 3.93 -5.80
C PHE A 55 -1.26 3.29 -6.69
N LEU A 56 -1.63 3.04 -7.94
CA LEU A 56 -0.78 2.51 -9.00
C LEU A 56 -0.58 3.63 -10.04
N PRO A 57 0.44 4.51 -9.89
CA PRO A 57 0.68 5.60 -10.83
C PRO A 57 1.08 5.09 -12.22
N ALA A 58 0.62 5.77 -13.28
CA ALA A 58 1.02 5.47 -14.66
C ALA A 58 0.99 3.96 -14.98
N ALA A 59 -0.10 3.31 -14.57
CA ALA A 59 -0.30 1.89 -14.71
C ALA A 59 -0.66 1.54 -16.17
N GLU A 60 -0.10 0.44 -16.65
CA GLU A 60 -0.26 -0.06 -18.02
C GLU A 60 -0.83 -1.49 -17.97
N GLU A 61 -1.84 -1.79 -18.81
CA GLU A 61 -2.28 -3.18 -18.97
C GLU A 61 -1.20 -3.97 -19.70
N CYS A 62 -0.88 -5.14 -19.16
CA CYS A 62 0.13 -6.03 -19.71
C CYS A 62 -0.36 -7.47 -19.70
N ARG A 63 0.27 -8.30 -20.55
CA ARG A 63 -0.08 -9.70 -20.73
C ARG A 63 1.14 -10.58 -20.78
N ALA A 64 1.06 -11.73 -20.13
CA ALA A 64 2.08 -12.77 -20.24
C ALA A 64 1.47 -14.16 -20.03
N LYS A 65 1.80 -15.10 -20.91
CA LYS A 65 1.19 -16.45 -20.93
C LYS A 65 1.69 -17.34 -19.79
N THR A 66 2.92 -17.13 -19.32
CA THR A 66 3.57 -18.02 -18.36
C THR A 66 4.17 -17.25 -17.19
N ILE A 67 4.48 -17.96 -16.09
CA ILE A 67 5.18 -17.40 -14.93
C ILE A 67 6.55 -16.84 -15.35
N SER A 68 7.29 -17.56 -16.21
CA SER A 68 8.59 -17.12 -16.72
C SER A 68 8.48 -15.83 -17.55
N ALA A 69 7.43 -15.72 -18.38
CA ALA A 69 7.18 -14.50 -19.17
C ALA A 69 6.80 -13.31 -18.29
N TRP A 70 6.02 -13.51 -17.22
CA TRP A 70 5.76 -12.47 -16.22
C TRP A 70 7.05 -12.00 -15.52
N SER A 71 7.88 -12.96 -15.10
CA SER A 71 9.20 -12.69 -14.49
C SER A 71 10.12 -11.90 -15.44
N GLU A 72 10.15 -12.26 -16.72
CA GLU A 72 10.92 -11.56 -17.76
C GLU A 72 10.45 -10.12 -17.95
N LEU A 73 9.14 -9.92 -18.09
CA LEU A 73 8.56 -8.59 -18.23
C LEU A 73 8.92 -7.70 -17.05
N LEU A 74 8.78 -8.21 -15.81
CA LEU A 74 9.15 -7.48 -14.60
C LEU A 74 10.65 -7.16 -14.58
N PHE A 75 11.50 -8.15 -14.87
CA PHE A 75 12.94 -7.98 -14.88
C PHE A 75 13.39 -6.88 -15.85
N GLU A 76 12.95 -6.93 -17.12
CA GLU A 76 13.35 -5.94 -18.11
C GLU A 76 12.82 -4.54 -17.76
N THR A 77 11.56 -4.46 -17.31
CA THR A 77 10.96 -3.17 -16.97
C THR A 77 11.62 -2.52 -15.77
N ILE A 78 11.89 -3.29 -14.71
CA ILE A 78 12.58 -2.80 -13.50
C ILE A 78 14.01 -2.40 -13.85
N ARG A 79 14.75 -3.26 -14.55
CA ARG A 79 16.14 -2.98 -14.96
C ARG A 79 16.26 -1.72 -15.81
N LEU A 80 15.29 -1.47 -16.69
CA LEU A 80 15.29 -0.32 -17.58
C LEU A 80 14.89 0.98 -16.87
N ARG A 81 13.90 0.94 -15.96
CA ARG A 81 13.29 2.16 -15.40
C ARG A 81 13.81 2.54 -14.01
N PHE A 82 14.36 1.63 -13.22
CA PHE A 82 14.86 1.97 -11.89
C PHE A 82 16.28 2.52 -11.92
N PRO A 83 16.59 3.54 -11.11
CA PRO A 83 17.96 4.00 -10.93
C PRO A 83 18.85 2.89 -10.37
N GLU A 84 20.11 2.88 -10.80
CA GLU A 84 21.09 1.96 -10.26
C GLU A 84 21.41 2.24 -8.79
N ASN A 85 21.81 1.21 -8.04
CA ASN A 85 22.26 1.32 -6.64
C ASN A 85 21.25 1.86 -5.62
N GLN A 86 19.97 1.92 -5.95
CA GLN A 86 18.94 2.44 -5.06
C GLN A 86 17.98 1.35 -4.57
N PRO A 87 17.43 1.49 -3.35
CA PRO A 87 16.49 0.52 -2.81
C PRO A 87 15.20 0.50 -3.62
N TRP A 88 14.61 -0.68 -3.76
CA TRP A 88 13.33 -0.81 -4.43
C TRP A 88 12.46 -1.90 -3.83
N MET A 89 11.15 -1.76 -4.03
CA MET A 89 10.13 -2.71 -3.61
C MET A 89 9.36 -3.24 -4.81
N LEU A 90 8.76 -4.42 -4.64
CA LEU A 90 7.86 -5.00 -5.62
C LEU A 90 6.66 -5.62 -4.94
N HIS A 91 5.48 -5.26 -5.43
CA HIS A 91 4.22 -5.92 -5.09
C HIS A 91 3.76 -6.74 -6.28
N VAL A 92 3.44 -8.01 -6.05
CA VAL A 92 2.77 -8.87 -7.04
C VAL A 92 1.55 -9.47 -6.35
N THR A 93 0.35 -9.05 -6.74
CA THR A 93 -0.89 -9.41 -6.03
C THR A 93 -2.00 -9.81 -7.01
N PRO A 94 -2.88 -10.74 -6.63
CA PRO A 94 -3.99 -11.16 -7.48
C PRO A 94 -5.28 -10.37 -7.15
N LYS A 95 -6.05 -10.03 -8.19
CA LYS A 95 -7.46 -9.60 -8.12
C LYS A 95 -8.45 -10.67 -8.61
N PHE A 96 -7.95 -11.81 -9.07
CA PHE A 96 -8.76 -12.95 -9.48
C PHE A 96 -8.58 -14.13 -8.53
N SER A 97 -9.55 -15.04 -8.59
CA SER A 97 -9.66 -16.28 -7.80
C SER A 97 -9.90 -16.05 -6.30
N VAL A 98 -10.94 -16.68 -5.77
CA VAL A 98 -11.13 -16.80 -4.33
C VAL A 98 -10.20 -17.90 -3.82
N GLY A 99 -9.29 -17.58 -2.89
CA GLY A 99 -8.40 -18.56 -2.25
C GLY A 99 -6.94 -18.50 -2.69
N ARG A 100 -6.26 -19.66 -2.67
CA ARG A 100 -4.78 -19.73 -2.74
C ARG A 100 -4.20 -19.72 -4.16
N ALA A 101 -5.00 -19.94 -5.20
CA ALA A 101 -4.49 -20.13 -6.57
C ALA A 101 -3.78 -18.87 -7.11
N GLY A 102 -4.42 -17.70 -7.01
CA GLY A 102 -3.81 -16.42 -7.37
C GLY A 102 -2.55 -16.13 -6.56
N GLN A 103 -2.61 -16.34 -5.25
CA GLN A 103 -1.46 -16.14 -4.34
C GLN A 103 -0.27 -17.04 -4.71
N ASN A 104 -0.53 -18.32 -5.02
CA ASN A 104 0.49 -19.25 -5.47
C ASN A 104 1.13 -18.80 -6.79
N ARG A 105 0.35 -18.27 -7.73
CA ARG A 105 0.89 -17.73 -8.99
C ARG A 105 1.79 -16.52 -8.73
N CYS A 106 1.37 -15.57 -7.90
CA CYS A 106 2.19 -14.42 -7.52
C CYS A 106 3.51 -14.86 -6.88
N ARG A 107 3.48 -15.84 -5.97
CA ARG A 107 4.69 -16.41 -5.36
C ARG A 107 5.64 -17.00 -6.42
N LEU A 108 5.12 -17.81 -7.35
CA LEU A 108 5.95 -18.41 -8.40
C LEU A 108 6.57 -17.36 -9.34
N ILE A 109 5.88 -16.25 -9.60
CA ILE A 109 6.43 -15.11 -10.37
C ILE A 109 7.58 -14.46 -9.61
N LEU A 110 7.42 -14.23 -8.31
CA LEU A 110 8.45 -13.66 -7.44
C LEU A 110 9.69 -14.56 -7.36
N ASP A 111 9.49 -15.88 -7.18
CA ASP A 111 10.57 -16.87 -7.13
C ASP A 111 11.37 -16.87 -8.46
N ALA A 112 10.67 -16.92 -9.60
CA ALA A 112 11.30 -16.88 -10.92
C ALA A 112 12.06 -15.56 -11.18
N LEU A 113 11.52 -14.42 -10.73
CA LEU A 113 12.20 -13.13 -10.80
C LEU A 113 13.47 -13.11 -9.95
N ASP A 114 13.43 -13.66 -8.73
CA ASP A 114 14.59 -13.72 -7.85
C ASP A 114 15.74 -14.53 -8.46
N GLU A 115 15.41 -15.68 -9.07
CA GLU A 115 16.38 -16.51 -9.80
C GLU A 115 16.98 -15.78 -11.01
N ARG A 116 16.15 -15.03 -11.75
CA ARG A 116 16.62 -14.25 -12.91
C ARG A 116 17.54 -13.12 -12.46
N LEU A 117 17.17 -12.38 -11.42
CA LEU A 117 18.00 -11.33 -10.81
C LEU A 117 19.33 -11.89 -10.27
N ALA A 118 19.32 -13.06 -9.64
CA ALA A 118 20.54 -13.70 -9.13
C ALA A 118 21.53 -14.08 -10.24
N ARG A 119 20.99 -14.50 -11.41
CA ARG A 119 21.77 -14.88 -12.59
C ARG A 119 22.29 -13.68 -13.38
N HIS A 120 21.44 -12.67 -13.60
CA HIS A 120 21.72 -11.62 -14.58
C HIS A 120 21.99 -10.24 -13.98
N HIS A 121 21.57 -9.96 -12.74
CA HIS A 121 21.69 -8.61 -12.17
C HIS A 121 21.76 -8.58 -10.62
N ARG A 122 22.81 -9.20 -10.06
CA ARG A 122 22.99 -9.39 -8.60
C ARG A 122 22.89 -8.10 -7.78
N GLN A 123 23.34 -6.99 -8.33
CA GLN A 123 23.29 -5.68 -7.67
C GLN A 123 21.85 -5.19 -7.49
N LEU A 124 20.99 -5.35 -8.50
CA LEU A 124 19.57 -4.99 -8.42
C LEU A 124 18.86 -5.92 -7.43
N ARG A 125 19.18 -7.22 -7.44
CA ARG A 125 18.71 -8.18 -6.43
C ARG A 125 19.04 -7.73 -5.01
N ARG A 126 20.27 -7.26 -4.77
CA ARG A 126 20.75 -6.83 -3.45
C ARG A 126 19.97 -5.63 -2.91
N GLN A 127 19.53 -4.74 -3.79
CA GLN A 127 18.75 -3.56 -3.42
C GLN A 127 17.24 -3.83 -3.28
N TRP A 128 16.79 -5.05 -3.59
CA TRP A 128 15.39 -5.42 -3.44
C TRP A 128 15.01 -5.56 -1.97
N GLN A 129 14.24 -4.61 -1.47
CA GLN A 129 13.62 -4.67 -0.16
C GLN A 129 12.33 -5.50 -0.22
N ARG A 130 12.37 -6.67 0.43
CA ARG A 130 11.22 -7.60 0.49
C ARG A 130 10.28 -7.31 1.65
N GLN A 131 10.73 -6.57 2.64
CA GLN A 131 9.92 -6.19 3.80
C GLN A 131 9.40 -4.76 3.62
N PRO A 132 8.15 -4.47 3.98
CA PRO A 132 7.64 -3.11 3.99
C PRO A 132 8.50 -2.18 4.86
N ALA A 133 8.84 -1.01 4.32
CA ALA A 133 9.54 0.04 5.03
C ALA A 133 9.05 1.42 4.53
N PRO A 134 9.15 2.49 5.34
CA PRO A 134 8.85 3.84 4.85
C PRO A 134 9.70 4.20 3.64
N PHE A 135 9.10 4.80 2.62
CA PHE A 135 9.85 5.26 1.46
C PHE A 135 10.76 6.43 1.83
N SER A 136 12.03 6.35 1.46
CA SER A 136 12.94 7.48 1.33
C SER A 136 12.90 8.04 -0.10
N PRO A 137 13.43 9.25 -0.38
CA PRO A 137 13.50 9.81 -1.73
C PRO A 137 14.24 8.94 -2.76
N GLN A 138 14.99 7.93 -2.33
CA GLN A 138 15.73 7.00 -3.19
C GLN A 138 14.94 5.71 -3.47
N HIS A 139 13.76 5.53 -2.89
CA HIS A 139 13.01 4.31 -3.12
C HIS A 139 12.28 4.34 -4.46
N SER A 140 12.34 3.20 -5.17
CA SER A 140 11.48 2.90 -6.30
C SER A 140 10.48 1.78 -5.94
N ILE A 141 9.34 1.70 -6.62
CA ILE A 141 8.40 0.59 -6.48
C ILE A 141 7.84 0.13 -7.83
N ALA A 142 7.72 -1.18 -7.98
CA ALA A 142 6.95 -1.81 -9.05
C ALA A 142 5.73 -2.50 -8.44
N GLN A 143 4.59 -2.40 -9.09
CA GLN A 143 3.34 -3.00 -8.63
C GLN A 143 2.69 -3.73 -9.79
N LEU A 144 2.59 -5.06 -9.69
CA LEU A 144 1.88 -5.91 -10.64
C LEU A 144 0.62 -6.46 -9.98
N LEU A 145 -0.52 -5.97 -10.44
CA LEU A 145 -1.83 -6.44 -10.03
C LEU A 145 -2.39 -7.37 -11.10
N LEU A 146 -2.40 -8.68 -10.85
CA LEU A 146 -2.91 -9.65 -11.79
C LEU A 146 -4.44 -9.63 -11.77
N LEU A 147 -5.06 -9.27 -12.91
CA LEU A 147 -6.51 -9.26 -13.10
C LEU A 147 -7.03 -10.64 -13.52
N GLU A 148 -6.18 -11.43 -14.18
CA GLU A 148 -6.37 -12.81 -14.61
C GLU A 148 -5.00 -13.50 -14.64
N PRO A 149 -4.90 -14.83 -14.84
CA PRO A 149 -3.60 -15.49 -14.94
C PRO A 149 -2.65 -14.87 -15.99
N GLU A 150 -3.20 -14.41 -17.13
CA GLU A 150 -2.43 -13.89 -18.26
C GLU A 150 -2.57 -12.38 -18.49
N ARG A 151 -3.40 -11.69 -17.71
CA ARG A 151 -3.61 -10.23 -17.79
C ARG A 151 -3.35 -9.58 -16.44
N GLY A 152 -2.61 -8.48 -16.44
CA GLY A 152 -2.36 -7.69 -15.23
C GLY A 152 -2.24 -6.21 -15.53
N LEU A 153 -2.26 -5.42 -14.47
CA LEU A 153 -1.98 -3.99 -14.48
C LEU A 153 -0.61 -3.78 -13.82
N LEU A 154 0.34 -3.21 -14.56
CA LEU A 154 1.71 -2.97 -14.11
C LEU A 154 1.95 -1.47 -13.95
N SER A 155 2.35 -1.05 -12.75
CA SER A 155 2.78 0.30 -12.43
C SER A 155 4.25 0.29 -12.03
N ILE A 156 5.01 1.23 -12.57
CA ILE A 156 6.45 1.40 -12.31
C ILE A 156 6.68 2.84 -11.87
N ALA A 157 7.02 3.01 -10.60
CA ALA A 157 7.29 4.32 -10.01
C ALA A 157 8.75 4.37 -9.54
N PRO A 158 9.67 4.90 -10.37
CA PRO A 158 11.05 5.12 -9.97
C PRO A 158 11.16 6.24 -8.92
N SER A 159 12.25 6.26 -8.18
CA SER A 159 12.55 7.34 -7.23
C SER A 159 12.50 8.72 -7.92
N PRO A 160 11.98 9.79 -7.29
CA PRO A 160 11.47 9.86 -5.91
C PRO A 160 9.95 9.67 -5.80
N VAL A 161 9.28 9.16 -6.84
CA VAL A 161 7.82 9.14 -6.95
C VAL A 161 7.13 8.46 -5.75
N PRO A 162 7.57 7.29 -5.25
CA PRO A 162 6.92 6.66 -4.10
C PRO A 162 7.00 7.49 -2.82
N HIS A 163 8.10 8.22 -2.62
CA HIS A 163 8.23 9.14 -1.49
C HIS A 163 7.33 10.37 -1.67
N GLN A 164 7.26 10.95 -2.86
CA GLN A 164 6.38 12.10 -3.13
C GLN A 164 4.91 11.73 -2.93
N LEU A 165 4.53 10.53 -3.37
CA LEU A 165 3.16 10.01 -3.29
C LEU A 165 2.91 9.12 -2.08
N ARG A 166 3.70 9.25 -1.00
CA ARG A 166 3.62 8.38 0.20
C ARG A 166 2.30 8.47 0.98
N SER A 167 1.42 9.40 0.63
CA SER A 167 0.04 9.48 1.12
C SER A 167 -0.94 8.57 0.35
N LEU A 168 -0.54 8.09 -0.83
CA LEU A 168 -1.34 7.31 -1.77
C LEU A 168 -0.72 5.95 -2.11
N ILE A 169 0.61 5.87 -2.11
CA ILE A 169 1.39 4.64 -2.31
C ILE A 169 1.92 4.19 -0.97
N TRP A 170 1.49 3.00 -0.56
CA TRP A 170 1.93 2.36 0.67
C TRP A 170 2.96 1.27 0.38
N PRO A 171 3.93 1.03 1.29
CA PRO A 171 4.91 -0.04 1.13
C PRO A 171 4.31 -1.44 1.38
N PHE A 172 3.03 -1.50 1.73
CA PHE A 172 2.29 -2.73 1.98
C PHE A 172 1.51 -3.14 0.72
N PRO A 173 1.58 -4.41 0.29
CA PRO A 173 0.81 -4.90 -0.86
C PRO A 173 -0.69 -4.58 -0.72
N ASN A 174 -1.29 -4.08 -1.80
CA ASN A 174 -2.68 -3.61 -1.86
C ASN A 174 -3.02 -2.52 -0.82
N GLY A 175 -2.04 -1.88 -0.19
CA GLY A 175 -2.24 -0.92 0.89
C GLY A 175 -2.78 -1.52 2.19
N VAL A 176 -2.67 -2.85 2.35
CA VAL A 176 -3.16 -3.58 3.53
C VAL A 176 -2.07 -3.64 4.60
N ILE A 177 -2.21 -2.80 5.61
CA ILE A 177 -1.30 -2.79 6.77
C ILE A 177 -1.64 -4.00 7.66
N PRO A 178 -0.65 -4.83 8.05
CA PRO A 178 -0.89 -5.93 8.97
C PRO A 178 -1.51 -5.44 10.29
N GLN A 179 -2.62 -6.05 10.69
CA GLN A 179 -3.29 -5.68 11.92
C GLN A 179 -2.38 -5.92 13.13
N ALA A 180 -2.14 -4.88 13.93
CA ALA A 180 -1.40 -4.99 15.17
C ALA A 180 -2.07 -5.98 16.13
N ARG A 181 -1.25 -6.77 16.84
CA ARG A 181 -1.71 -7.76 17.80
C ARG A 181 -1.08 -7.49 19.15
N ASP A 182 -1.93 -7.32 20.14
CA ASP A 182 -1.60 -7.17 21.53
C ASP A 182 -2.73 -7.81 22.33
N LEU A 183 -2.39 -8.85 23.08
CA LEU A 183 -3.36 -9.57 23.89
C LEU A 183 -3.64 -8.88 25.24
N ALA A 184 -2.78 -7.95 25.64
CA ALA A 184 -2.95 -7.15 26.85
C ALA A 184 -3.81 -5.91 26.59
N ALA A 185 -3.99 -5.49 25.34
CA ALA A 185 -4.84 -4.35 25.01
C ALA A 185 -6.33 -4.63 25.39
N PRO A 186 -7.04 -3.68 26.03
CA PRO A 186 -8.41 -3.87 26.51
C PRO A 186 -9.44 -4.33 25.47
N CYS A 187 -9.24 -3.95 24.20
CA CYS A 187 -10.01 -4.45 23.07
C CYS A 187 -9.24 -4.25 21.76
N ARG A 188 -9.66 -4.93 20.68
CA ARG A 188 -9.01 -4.88 19.36
C ARG A 188 -9.00 -3.51 18.66
N ALA A 189 -9.73 -2.51 19.19
CA ALA A 189 -9.81 -1.20 18.56
C ALA A 189 -8.47 -0.44 18.60
N PHE A 190 -7.54 -0.79 19.50
CA PHE A 190 -6.18 -0.24 19.52
C PHE A 190 -5.47 -0.37 18.16
N ALA A 191 -5.74 -1.45 17.41
CA ALA A 191 -5.10 -1.69 16.12
C ALA A 191 -5.41 -0.59 15.10
N LYS A 192 -6.56 0.08 15.22
CA LYS A 192 -6.91 1.23 14.39
C LYS A 192 -6.01 2.43 14.64
N LEU A 193 -5.66 2.69 15.91
CA LEU A 193 -4.73 3.75 16.27
C LEU A 193 -3.34 3.44 15.71
N ILE A 194 -2.85 2.21 15.87
CA ILE A 194 -1.56 1.79 15.32
C ILE A 194 -1.52 1.92 13.78
N GLU A 195 -2.60 1.53 13.09
CA GLU A 195 -2.72 1.72 11.65
C GLU A 195 -2.73 3.22 11.28
N ALA A 196 -3.48 4.04 12.01
CA ALA A 196 -3.53 5.49 11.77
C ALA A 196 -2.16 6.15 11.94
N GLU A 197 -1.40 5.82 12.99
CA GLU A 197 -0.03 6.31 13.18
C GLU A 197 0.91 5.90 12.05
N THR A 198 0.78 4.65 11.60
CA THR A 198 1.55 4.11 10.45
C THR A 198 1.22 4.89 9.18
N ARG A 199 -0.05 5.18 8.94
CA ARG A 199 -0.49 5.97 7.78
C ARG A 199 -0.03 7.43 7.87
N MET A 200 -0.16 8.04 9.04
CA MET A 200 0.24 9.44 9.24
C MET A 200 1.76 9.63 9.33
N GLY A 201 2.54 8.56 9.49
CA GLY A 201 3.98 8.63 9.71
C GLY A 201 4.34 9.32 11.03
N ARG A 202 3.42 9.31 12.00
CA ARG A 202 3.58 9.95 13.31
C ARG A 202 3.00 9.06 14.40
N SER A 203 3.84 8.68 15.35
CA SER A 203 3.44 7.97 16.56
C SER A 203 3.37 8.90 17.76
N ILE A 204 2.46 8.60 18.70
CA ILE A 204 2.45 9.19 20.03
C ILE A 204 3.78 8.89 20.73
N ALA A 205 4.39 9.92 21.29
CA ALA A 205 5.70 9.87 21.95
C ALA A 205 5.59 10.02 23.48
N ALA A 206 6.67 9.64 24.18
CA ALA A 206 6.77 9.81 25.63
C ALA A 206 6.62 11.28 26.04
N ASN A 207 5.97 11.51 27.17
CA ASN A 207 5.66 12.82 27.74
C ASN A 207 4.70 13.70 26.91
N GLU A 208 4.21 13.25 25.75
CA GLU A 208 3.12 13.96 25.07
C GLU A 208 1.84 13.92 25.92
N THR A 209 1.00 14.94 25.79
CA THR A 209 -0.32 14.96 26.43
C THR A 209 -1.37 14.53 25.42
N CYS A 210 -2.14 13.49 25.75
CA CYS A 210 -3.19 12.93 24.92
C CYS A 210 -4.54 13.04 25.61
N VAL A 211 -5.59 13.32 24.84
CA VAL A 211 -6.98 13.25 25.29
C VAL A 211 -7.69 12.19 24.45
N ASP A 212 -8.18 11.13 25.09
CA ASP A 212 -8.92 10.03 24.45
C ASP A 212 -10.42 10.24 24.68
N LEU A 213 -11.16 10.57 23.61
CA LEU A 213 -12.59 10.90 23.68
C LEU A 213 -13.44 9.69 23.30
N GLY A 214 -14.33 9.27 24.20
CA GLY A 214 -15.03 7.98 24.06
C GLY A 214 -14.09 6.80 24.34
N ALA A 215 -13.27 6.96 25.38
CA ALA A 215 -12.13 6.09 25.64
C ALA A 215 -12.52 4.65 26.00
N SER A 216 -13.71 4.39 26.58
CA SER A 216 -14.06 3.06 27.10
C SER A 216 -14.08 2.00 25.98
N PRO A 217 -13.46 0.81 26.16
CA PRO A 217 -12.87 0.28 27.40
C PRO A 217 -11.40 0.63 27.65
N GLY A 218 -10.79 1.54 26.88
CA GLY A 218 -9.48 2.10 27.13
C GLY A 218 -8.39 1.73 26.12
N SER A 219 -8.76 1.14 24.97
CA SER A 219 -7.75 0.54 24.08
C SER A 219 -6.81 1.54 23.39
N TRP A 220 -7.24 2.78 23.16
CA TRP A 220 -6.39 3.84 22.59
C TRP A 220 -5.57 4.51 23.69
N SER A 221 -6.20 4.83 24.82
CA SER A 221 -5.53 5.24 26.05
C SER A 221 -4.38 4.29 26.44
N TYR A 222 -4.61 2.97 26.37
CA TYR A 222 -3.60 1.94 26.62
C TYR A 222 -2.34 2.13 25.76
N VAL A 223 -2.50 2.33 24.45
CA VAL A 223 -1.36 2.53 23.53
C VAL A 223 -0.52 3.74 23.91
N ALA A 224 -1.17 4.85 24.24
CA ALA A 224 -0.50 6.09 24.64
C ALA A 224 0.22 5.91 25.99
N LEU A 225 -0.43 5.30 26.98
CA LEU A 225 0.16 5.02 28.29
C LEU A 225 1.39 4.09 28.20
N GLN A 226 1.32 3.02 27.40
CA GLN A 226 2.45 2.09 27.20
C GLN A 226 3.70 2.79 26.64
N ARG A 227 3.54 3.95 26.00
CA ARG A 227 4.64 4.75 25.44
C ARG A 227 5.07 5.91 26.34
N GLY A 228 4.54 5.99 27.56
CA GLY A 228 4.87 7.03 28.53
C GLY A 228 4.24 8.39 28.23
N ALA A 229 3.15 8.44 27.46
CA ALA A 229 2.36 9.66 27.32
C ALA A 229 1.48 9.90 28.56
N ASN A 230 1.11 11.16 28.78
CA ASN A 230 0.15 11.56 29.80
C ASN A 230 -1.26 11.57 29.18
N VAL A 231 -2.16 10.71 29.67
CA VAL A 231 -3.47 10.48 29.05
C VAL A 231 -4.61 10.95 29.93
N THR A 232 -5.47 11.81 29.39
CA THR A 232 -6.80 12.08 29.94
C THR A 232 -7.84 11.33 29.13
N ALA A 233 -8.38 10.25 29.71
CA ALA A 233 -9.45 9.47 29.11
C ALA A 233 -10.82 10.02 29.51
N VAL A 234 -11.67 10.32 28.53
CA VAL A 234 -13.01 10.91 28.73
C VAL A 234 -14.07 9.97 28.21
N ASP A 235 -14.84 9.38 29.12
CA ASP A 235 -15.99 8.53 28.80
C ASP A 235 -17.02 8.58 29.94
N ARG A 236 -18.27 8.20 29.65
CA ARG A 236 -19.31 7.95 30.66
C ARG A 236 -19.20 6.55 31.26
N ALA A 237 -18.68 5.59 30.51
CA ALA A 237 -18.47 4.21 30.91
C ALA A 237 -17.07 4.02 31.52
N PRO A 238 -16.87 3.03 32.41
CA PRO A 238 -15.56 2.76 33.00
C PRO A 238 -14.55 2.27 31.96
N LEU A 239 -13.26 2.50 32.22
CA LEU A 239 -12.18 1.80 31.53
C LEU A 239 -12.07 0.37 32.08
N ARG A 240 -11.50 -0.54 31.29
CA ARG A 240 -11.11 -1.86 31.77
C ARG A 240 -9.66 -1.82 32.24
N ASP A 241 -9.39 -2.59 33.30
CA ASP A 241 -8.04 -2.83 33.81
C ASP A 241 -7.15 -3.57 32.80
#